data_AF-A0A256HWZ5-F1
#
_entry.id   AF-A0A256HWZ5-F1
#
_cell.length_a   1.000
_cell.length_b   1.000
_cell.length_c   1.000
_cell.angle_alpha   90.00
_cell.angle_beta   90.00
_cell.angle_gamma   90.00
#
_symmetry.space_group_name_H-M   'P 1'
#
loop_
_entity.id
_entity.type
_entity.pdbx_description
1 polymer ?
#
loop_
_entity_poly.entity_id
_entity_poly.type
_entity_poly.pdbx_seq_one_letter_code
_entity_poly.pdbx_strand_id
1 'polypeptide(L)'
;AEAAELPGDPDVAIVDEAAALPVRLLEGFLDERVAVAFCTTVHGYEGAGRGFAIRFRERLLDSPLAVRDVRLDEPIRYARNDPVEAWASRALLLDARPAVDEAVAGTAADEATYRALAPDDLLADEALLGEAFGLLVAAHYRTEPNDLARLLDAPNLSARALVAEGRVVAVALLAREGGLDAETRRAMYEGERVRGNMVPDVLTSQLRDEAAAEPRGVRTVRIATHHALRDAGFGSRLLAEIHAEFGAAVDYFSVGYGATPRLLRFWRRAGYRTVHLSTSRNDASGEHSAIMLRPATEAGRDLLSRHAVTFRDRERDGLSDAHRDVDPDVVAGALRACPAPVPVALTEIEWRSVVGASFGPGMYDSAPGAFRDLALAALVEDAPELGALEERLLVRKVLQGRPWESVADELGYVSTAACMRALGDAYEPLVERYGTDFALAERERFISD
;
A
#
# COMPACT_ATOMS: atom_id res chain seq x y z
N ALA A 1 4.79 -4.50 -20.84
CA ALA A 1 4.61 -3.04 -20.75
C ALA A 1 4.45 -2.45 -22.14
N GLU A 2 5.46 -2.53 -23.02
CA GLU A 2 5.40 -2.03 -24.40
C GLU A 2 4.18 -2.53 -25.20
N ALA A 3 3.81 -3.81 -25.06
CA ALA A 3 2.64 -4.38 -25.73
C ALA A 3 1.31 -3.69 -25.34
N ALA A 4 1.20 -3.14 -24.13
CA ALA A 4 0.00 -2.43 -23.67
C ALA A 4 -0.14 -1.03 -24.27
N GLU A 5 0.92 -0.52 -24.92
CA GLU A 5 0.85 0.71 -25.73
C GLU A 5 0.34 0.43 -27.16
N LEU A 6 -0.01 -0.82 -27.47
CA LEU A 6 -0.56 -1.25 -28.75
C LEU A 6 0.32 -0.81 -29.94
N PRO A 7 1.62 -1.18 -29.96
CA PRO A 7 2.55 -0.72 -30.97
C PRO A 7 2.14 -1.21 -32.35
N GLY A 8 2.06 -0.27 -33.30
CA GLY A 8 1.63 -0.56 -34.67
C GLY A 8 0.13 -0.73 -34.84
N ASP A 9 -0.69 -0.32 -33.85
CA ASP A 9 -2.16 -0.34 -33.88
C ASP A 9 -2.73 -1.72 -34.29
N PRO A 10 -2.42 -2.78 -33.52
CA PRO A 10 -2.83 -4.14 -33.84
C PRO A 10 -4.34 -4.32 -33.77
N ASP A 11 -4.89 -5.11 -34.69
CA ASP A 11 -6.31 -5.49 -34.66
C ASP A 11 -6.64 -6.44 -33.48
N VAL A 12 -5.65 -7.22 -33.02
CA VAL A 12 -5.83 -8.27 -32.00
C VAL A 12 -4.67 -8.30 -31.00
N ALA A 13 -4.99 -8.41 -29.71
CA ALA A 13 -4.04 -8.66 -28.64
C ALA A 13 -4.41 -9.95 -27.86
N ILE A 14 -3.41 -10.78 -27.54
CA ILE A 14 -3.58 -11.97 -26.70
C ILE A 14 -2.68 -11.81 -25.47
N VAL A 15 -3.30 -11.84 -24.31
CA VAL A 15 -2.62 -11.72 -23.02
C VAL A 15 -2.70 -13.09 -22.33
N ASP A 16 -1.58 -13.80 -22.33
CA ASP A 16 -1.45 -15.09 -21.66
C ASP A 16 -1.05 -14.92 -20.19
N GLU A 17 -1.49 -15.85 -19.34
CA GLU A 17 -1.39 -15.79 -17.88
C GLU A 17 -1.77 -14.42 -17.29
N ALA A 18 -2.89 -13.86 -17.76
CA ALA A 18 -3.32 -12.51 -17.44
C ALA A 18 -3.42 -12.25 -15.94
N ALA A 19 -3.76 -13.26 -15.12
CA ALA A 19 -3.82 -13.10 -13.68
C ALA A 19 -2.48 -12.89 -12.98
N ALA A 20 -1.36 -13.19 -13.63
CA ALA A 20 -0.03 -12.88 -13.13
C ALA A 20 0.37 -11.42 -13.40
N LEU A 21 -0.37 -10.67 -14.23
CA LEU A 21 -0.01 -9.33 -14.70
C LEU A 21 -0.79 -8.20 -14.00
N PRO A 22 -0.12 -7.13 -13.54
CA PRO A 22 -0.77 -6.06 -12.79
C PRO A 22 -2.04 -5.53 -13.47
N VAL A 23 -3.09 -5.27 -12.68
CA VAL A 23 -4.39 -4.76 -13.19
C VAL A 23 -4.22 -3.52 -14.07
N ARG A 24 -3.33 -2.60 -13.69
CA ARG A 24 -3.04 -1.39 -14.48
C ARG A 24 -2.49 -1.72 -15.89
N LEU A 25 -1.69 -2.77 -16.00
CA LEU A 25 -1.15 -3.19 -17.29
C LEU A 25 -2.25 -3.82 -18.15
N LEU A 26 -3.15 -4.59 -17.52
CA LEU A 26 -4.30 -5.19 -18.18
C LEU A 26 -5.31 -4.14 -18.67
N GLU A 27 -5.53 -3.08 -17.88
CA GLU A 27 -6.38 -1.94 -18.23
C GLU A 27 -5.90 -1.22 -19.49
N GLY A 28 -4.58 -1.22 -19.76
CA GLY A 28 -4.02 -0.66 -21.01
C GLY A 28 -4.51 -1.36 -22.28
N PHE A 29 -5.04 -2.58 -22.17
CA PHE A 29 -5.62 -3.32 -23.31
C PHE A 29 -7.14 -3.13 -23.44
N LEU A 30 -7.79 -2.37 -22.57
CA LEU A 30 -9.23 -2.08 -22.63
C LEU A 30 -9.55 -0.93 -23.60
N ASP A 31 -9.03 -1.02 -24.83
CA ASP A 31 -9.21 -0.03 -25.89
C ASP A 31 -10.19 -0.59 -26.95
N GLU A 32 -11.19 0.19 -27.36
CA GLU A 32 -12.20 -0.21 -28.36
C GLU A 32 -11.60 -0.52 -29.74
N ARG A 33 -10.38 -0.08 -30.01
CA ARG A 33 -9.68 -0.29 -31.29
C ARG A 33 -9.11 -1.70 -31.45
N VAL A 34 -8.94 -2.45 -30.36
CA VAL A 34 -8.30 -3.78 -30.38
C VAL A 34 -9.22 -4.87 -29.85
N ALA A 35 -9.31 -6.00 -30.55
CA ALA A 35 -9.92 -7.18 -29.99
C ALA A 35 -8.93 -7.88 -29.04
N VAL A 36 -9.28 -8.03 -27.76
CA VAL A 36 -8.39 -8.61 -26.76
C VAL A 36 -8.89 -9.95 -26.21
N ALA A 37 -7.98 -10.92 -26.07
CA ALA A 37 -8.21 -12.17 -25.36
C ALA A 37 -7.31 -12.26 -24.12
N PHE A 38 -7.93 -12.42 -22.95
CA PHE A 38 -7.21 -12.67 -21.69
C PHE A 38 -7.31 -14.16 -21.33
N CYS A 39 -6.18 -14.86 -21.34
CA CYS A 39 -6.07 -16.27 -20.96
C CYS A 39 -5.49 -16.37 -19.55
N THR A 40 -6.12 -17.17 -18.67
CA THR A 40 -5.59 -17.35 -17.31
C THR A 40 -6.09 -18.64 -16.64
N THR A 41 -5.34 -19.12 -15.66
CA THR A 41 -5.67 -20.25 -14.80
C THR A 41 -6.42 -19.80 -13.54
N VAL A 42 -7.68 -20.22 -13.36
CA VAL A 42 -8.50 -19.85 -12.18
C VAL A 42 -8.23 -20.79 -10.98
N HIS A 43 -8.02 -22.08 -11.26
CA HIS A 43 -7.76 -23.12 -10.26
C HIS A 43 -6.41 -23.77 -10.59
N GLY A 44 -5.45 -23.70 -9.67
CA GLY A 44 -4.11 -24.23 -9.91
C GLY A 44 -3.10 -23.80 -8.84
N TYR A 45 -1.92 -24.42 -8.89
CA TYR A 45 -0.82 -24.21 -7.94
C TYR A 45 -0.18 -22.82 -8.04
N GLU A 46 -0.40 -22.08 -9.13
CA GLU A 46 0.19 -20.75 -9.31
C GLU A 46 -0.60 -19.64 -8.59
N GLY A 47 -1.85 -19.95 -8.18
CA GLY A 47 -2.66 -19.15 -7.26
C GLY A 47 -2.93 -17.70 -7.65
N ALA A 48 -2.61 -17.30 -8.89
CA ALA A 48 -2.80 -15.95 -9.41
C ALA A 48 -4.25 -15.68 -9.87
N GLY A 49 -4.94 -16.70 -10.38
CA GLY A 49 -6.26 -16.58 -11.04
C GLY A 49 -7.39 -15.91 -10.27
N ARG A 50 -7.41 -16.07 -8.94
CA ARG A 50 -8.55 -15.63 -8.11
C ARG A 50 -8.57 -14.14 -7.84
N GLY A 51 -7.40 -13.51 -7.67
CA GLY A 51 -7.30 -12.06 -7.53
C GLY A 51 -7.73 -11.32 -8.81
N PHE A 52 -7.37 -11.88 -9.97
CA PHE A 52 -7.78 -11.40 -11.29
C PHE A 52 -9.29 -11.50 -11.51
N ALA A 53 -9.87 -12.68 -11.25
CA ALA A 53 -11.31 -12.92 -11.44
C ALA A 53 -12.20 -12.03 -10.56
N ILE A 54 -11.70 -11.61 -9.39
CA ILE A 54 -12.46 -10.74 -8.48
C ILE A 54 -12.26 -9.26 -8.80
N ARG A 55 -11.04 -8.81 -9.13
CA ARG A 55 -10.75 -7.35 -9.25
C ARG A 55 -10.72 -6.82 -10.68
N PHE A 56 -10.20 -7.59 -11.63
CA PHE A 56 -10.13 -7.17 -13.03
C PHE A 56 -11.45 -7.45 -13.77
N ARG A 57 -12.16 -8.51 -13.39
CA ARG A 57 -13.43 -8.87 -14.04
C ARG A 57 -14.48 -7.77 -13.93
N GLU A 58 -14.61 -7.12 -12.76
CA GLU A 58 -15.52 -5.97 -12.61
C GLU A 58 -15.15 -4.85 -13.58
N ARG A 59 -13.85 -4.50 -13.68
CA ARG A 59 -13.35 -3.50 -14.64
C ARG A 59 -13.60 -3.88 -16.10
N LEU A 60 -13.43 -5.15 -16.44
CA LEU A 60 -13.67 -5.67 -17.77
C LEU A 60 -15.17 -5.58 -18.14
N LEU A 61 -16.05 -5.89 -17.18
CA LEU A 61 -17.52 -5.78 -17.36
C LEU A 61 -18.00 -4.32 -17.42
N ASP A 62 -17.34 -3.41 -16.72
CA ASP A 62 -17.60 -1.97 -16.78
C ASP A 62 -16.97 -1.28 -18.01
N SER A 63 -16.14 -2.00 -18.76
CA SER A 63 -15.48 -1.49 -19.96
C SER A 63 -16.46 -1.37 -21.13
N PRO A 64 -16.14 -0.57 -22.17
CA PRO A 64 -17.00 -0.48 -23.37
C PRO A 64 -16.97 -1.75 -24.24
N LEU A 65 -16.10 -2.72 -23.93
CA LEU A 65 -15.91 -3.92 -24.74
C LEU A 65 -17.02 -4.95 -24.49
N ALA A 66 -17.41 -5.67 -25.55
CA ALA A 66 -18.29 -6.83 -25.42
C ALA A 66 -17.52 -8.01 -24.82
N VAL A 67 -17.83 -8.37 -23.57
CA VAL A 67 -17.14 -9.44 -22.85
C VAL A 67 -17.77 -10.80 -23.13
N ARG A 68 -16.94 -11.78 -23.53
CA ARG A 68 -17.34 -13.18 -23.66
C ARG A 68 -16.47 -14.09 -22.81
N ASP A 69 -17.08 -14.71 -21.81
CA ASP A 69 -16.42 -15.69 -20.96
C ASP A 69 -16.39 -17.09 -21.64
N VAL A 70 -15.21 -17.68 -21.73
CA VAL A 70 -15.00 -19.07 -22.20
C VAL A 70 -14.22 -19.82 -21.13
N ARG A 71 -14.70 -21.01 -20.76
CA ARG A 71 -14.10 -21.84 -19.72
C ARG A 71 -13.68 -23.20 -20.29
N LEU A 72 -12.45 -23.61 -19.99
CA LEU A 72 -11.90 -24.91 -20.34
C LEU A 72 -11.79 -25.76 -19.07
N ASP A 73 -12.59 -26.81 -18.96
CA ASP A 73 -12.63 -27.69 -17.78
C ASP A 73 -12.17 -29.12 -18.06
N GLU A 74 -12.11 -29.54 -19.34
CA GLU A 74 -11.75 -30.90 -19.69
C GLU A 74 -10.21 -31.04 -19.72
N PRO A 75 -9.61 -31.84 -18.81
CA PRO A 75 -8.17 -32.01 -18.78
C PRO A 75 -7.70 -32.81 -20.00
N ILE A 76 -6.55 -32.44 -20.56
CA ILE A 76 -5.96 -33.16 -21.70
C ILE A 76 -4.91 -34.20 -21.28
N ARG A 77 -4.41 -34.13 -20.03
CA ARG A 77 -3.31 -34.96 -19.52
C ARG A 77 -3.77 -36.16 -18.70
N TYR A 78 -4.93 -36.05 -18.08
CA TYR A 78 -5.51 -37.07 -17.20
C TYR A 78 -7.02 -37.14 -17.44
N ALA A 79 -7.65 -38.21 -16.95
CA ALA A 79 -9.08 -38.39 -17.11
C ALA A 79 -9.86 -37.38 -16.26
N ARG A 80 -11.03 -36.98 -16.74
CA ARG A 80 -11.97 -36.22 -15.91
C ARG A 80 -12.27 -36.99 -14.61
N ASN A 81 -12.26 -36.27 -13.49
CA ASN A 81 -12.43 -36.81 -12.13
C ASN A 81 -11.31 -37.78 -11.69
N ASP A 82 -10.05 -37.52 -12.12
CA ASP A 82 -8.90 -38.27 -11.62
C ASP A 82 -8.84 -38.18 -10.07
N PRO A 83 -8.83 -39.34 -9.36
CA PRO A 83 -8.83 -39.36 -7.90
C PRO A 83 -7.54 -38.80 -7.29
N VAL A 84 -6.41 -38.87 -7.99
CA VAL A 84 -5.12 -38.30 -7.54
C VAL A 84 -5.19 -36.78 -7.64
N GLU A 85 -5.77 -36.23 -8.70
CA GLU A 85 -5.98 -34.79 -8.83
C GLU A 85 -6.95 -34.26 -7.76
N ALA A 86 -8.07 -34.97 -7.54
CA ALA A 86 -9.03 -34.61 -6.49
C ALA A 86 -8.44 -34.71 -5.08
N TRP A 87 -7.52 -35.66 -4.85
CA TRP A 87 -6.75 -35.72 -3.61
C TRP A 87 -5.77 -34.55 -3.49
N ALA A 88 -5.00 -34.26 -4.53
CA ALA A 88 -4.01 -33.19 -4.52
C ALA A 88 -4.66 -31.82 -4.32
N SER A 89 -5.78 -31.54 -5.01
CA SER A 89 -6.53 -30.29 -4.84
C SER A 89 -6.99 -30.09 -3.38
N ARG A 90 -7.53 -31.15 -2.76
CA ARG A 90 -7.97 -31.10 -1.35
C ARG A 90 -6.80 -30.95 -0.39
N ALA A 91 -5.75 -31.75 -0.57
CA ALA A 91 -4.57 -31.74 0.30
C ALA A 91 -3.85 -30.39 0.29
N LEU A 92 -3.84 -29.70 -0.86
CA LEU A 92 -3.23 -28.37 -1.02
C LEU A 92 -4.22 -27.22 -0.86
N LEU A 93 -5.49 -27.51 -0.52
CA LEU A 93 -6.56 -26.53 -0.38
C LEU A 93 -6.68 -25.58 -1.60
N LEU A 94 -6.45 -26.12 -2.81
CA LEU A 94 -6.49 -25.31 -4.04
C LEU A 94 -7.89 -24.74 -4.28
N ASP A 95 -8.94 -25.41 -3.80
CA ASP A 95 -10.34 -24.99 -3.89
C ASP A 95 -10.85 -24.23 -2.65
N ALA A 96 -9.96 -23.83 -1.73
CA ALA A 96 -10.35 -23.05 -0.56
C ALA A 96 -11.07 -21.75 -0.95
N ARG A 97 -12.17 -21.48 -0.27
CA ARG A 97 -13.04 -20.32 -0.52
C ARG A 97 -13.48 -19.74 0.82
N PRO A 98 -13.66 -18.42 0.90
CA PRO A 98 -14.37 -17.83 2.02
C PRO A 98 -15.80 -18.40 2.10
N ALA A 99 -16.47 -18.13 3.22
CA ALA A 99 -17.90 -18.38 3.34
C ALA A 99 -18.68 -17.74 2.17
N VAL A 100 -19.87 -18.25 1.88
CA VAL A 100 -20.75 -17.60 0.89
C VAL A 100 -21.31 -16.30 1.45
N ASP A 101 -21.55 -15.32 0.58
CA ASP A 101 -21.98 -13.96 0.96
C ASP A 101 -23.20 -13.96 1.87
N GLU A 102 -24.20 -14.79 1.56
CA GLU A 102 -25.44 -14.89 2.31
C GLU A 102 -25.25 -15.43 3.72
N ALA A 103 -24.19 -16.22 3.96
CA ALA A 103 -23.90 -16.80 5.27
C ALA A 103 -23.25 -15.82 6.25
N VAL A 104 -22.75 -14.68 5.75
CA VAL A 104 -22.09 -13.65 6.56
C VAL A 104 -22.72 -12.27 6.39
N ALA A 105 -23.72 -12.14 5.50
CA ALA A 105 -24.38 -10.88 5.23
C ALA A 105 -25.10 -10.34 6.48
N GLY A 106 -24.87 -9.07 6.78
CA GLY A 106 -25.53 -8.39 7.91
C GLY A 106 -24.92 -8.68 9.29
N THR A 107 -23.88 -9.51 9.38
CA THR A 107 -23.13 -9.69 10.63
C THR A 107 -22.57 -8.36 11.11
N ALA A 108 -22.86 -8.01 12.36
CA ALA A 108 -22.30 -6.80 12.96
C ALA A 108 -20.88 -7.06 13.48
N ALA A 109 -20.04 -6.02 13.42
CA ALA A 109 -18.63 -6.16 13.76
C ALA A 109 -18.41 -6.47 15.23
N ASP A 110 -19.35 -6.27 16.14
CA ASP A 110 -19.31 -6.59 17.57
C ASP A 110 -19.77 -8.02 17.89
N GLU A 111 -20.62 -8.61 17.06
CA GLU A 111 -21.14 -9.98 17.21
C GLU A 111 -20.08 -11.07 16.95
N ALA A 112 -19.05 -10.75 16.16
CA ALA A 112 -17.98 -11.72 15.91
C ALA A 112 -17.17 -12.01 17.19
N THR A 113 -16.48 -13.14 17.21
CA THR A 113 -15.62 -13.56 18.32
C THR A 113 -14.18 -13.63 17.85
N TYR A 114 -13.27 -13.08 18.65
CA TYR A 114 -11.84 -13.19 18.38
C TYR A 114 -11.35 -14.59 18.71
N ARG A 115 -10.70 -15.25 17.75
CA ARG A 115 -10.21 -16.63 17.87
C ARG A 115 -8.77 -16.75 17.40
N ALA A 116 -7.96 -17.45 18.19
CA ALA A 116 -6.68 -17.97 17.75
C ALA A 116 -6.90 -19.24 16.90
N LEU A 117 -6.30 -19.27 15.71
CA LEU A 117 -6.36 -20.41 14.81
C LEU A 117 -5.10 -21.27 15.00
N ALA A 118 -5.14 -22.16 15.98
CA ALA A 118 -4.06 -23.11 16.21
C ALA A 118 -4.01 -24.15 15.07
N PRO A 119 -2.83 -24.65 14.68
CA PRO A 119 -2.73 -25.68 13.63
C PRO A 119 -3.59 -26.92 13.90
N ASP A 120 -3.62 -27.40 15.15
CA ASP A 120 -4.42 -28.57 15.53
C ASP A 120 -5.93 -28.32 15.36
N ASP A 121 -6.42 -27.12 15.69
CA ASP A 121 -7.82 -26.75 15.48
C ASP A 121 -8.16 -26.67 13.99
N LEU A 122 -7.26 -26.13 13.18
CA LEU A 122 -7.41 -26.02 11.73
C LEU A 122 -7.41 -27.39 11.05
N LEU A 123 -6.55 -28.30 11.50
CA LEU A 123 -6.49 -29.68 10.99
C LEU A 123 -7.70 -30.51 11.42
N ALA A 124 -8.31 -30.20 12.57
CA ALA A 124 -9.51 -30.87 13.06
C ALA A 124 -10.81 -30.36 12.41
N ASP A 125 -10.81 -29.13 11.88
CA ASP A 125 -11.99 -28.48 11.28
C ASP A 125 -11.68 -27.97 9.85
N GLU A 126 -11.98 -28.82 8.87
CA GLU A 126 -11.74 -28.54 7.44
C GLU A 126 -12.53 -27.31 6.94
N ALA A 127 -13.69 -27.02 7.52
CA ALA A 127 -14.48 -25.84 7.16
C ALA A 127 -13.80 -24.57 7.65
N LEU A 128 -13.36 -24.54 8.91
CA LEU A 128 -12.61 -23.43 9.49
C LEU A 128 -11.32 -23.15 8.72
N LEU A 129 -10.57 -24.21 8.39
CA LEU A 129 -9.34 -24.11 7.60
C LEU A 129 -9.62 -23.62 6.18
N GLY A 130 -10.63 -24.18 5.52
CA GLY A 130 -11.05 -23.79 4.17
C GLY A 130 -11.45 -22.32 4.08
N GLU A 131 -12.25 -21.82 5.03
CA GLU A 131 -12.69 -20.42 5.06
C GLU A 131 -11.56 -19.46 5.41
N ALA A 132 -10.75 -19.78 6.44
CA ALA A 132 -9.62 -18.95 6.84
C ALA A 132 -8.56 -18.85 5.73
N PHE A 133 -8.17 -19.99 5.14
CA PHE A 133 -7.22 -20.00 4.04
C PHE A 133 -7.81 -19.36 2.78
N GLY A 134 -9.10 -19.62 2.50
CA GLY A 134 -9.83 -19.01 1.38
C GLY A 134 -9.83 -17.48 1.44
N LEU A 135 -10.02 -16.88 2.61
CA LEU A 135 -9.89 -15.42 2.80
C LEU A 135 -8.46 -14.92 2.57
N LEU A 136 -7.45 -15.63 3.08
CA LEU A 136 -6.04 -15.26 2.88
C LEU A 136 -5.65 -15.31 1.39
N VAL A 137 -6.22 -16.25 0.64
CA VAL A 137 -6.04 -16.38 -0.81
C VAL A 137 -6.77 -15.26 -1.56
N ALA A 138 -8.05 -15.01 -1.25
CA ALA A 138 -8.85 -14.00 -1.95
C ALA A 138 -8.30 -12.56 -1.80
N ALA A 139 -7.61 -12.27 -0.70
CA ALA A 139 -7.06 -10.95 -0.44
C ALA A 139 -5.70 -10.67 -1.12
N HIS A 140 -5.00 -11.69 -1.63
CA HIS A 140 -3.62 -11.56 -2.10
C HIS A 140 -3.48 -11.79 -3.61
N TYR A 141 -2.53 -11.08 -4.22
CA TYR A 141 -2.30 -11.11 -5.67
C TYR A 141 -1.76 -12.46 -6.17
N ARG A 142 -0.97 -13.12 -5.31
CA ARG A 142 -0.40 -14.45 -5.57
C ARG A 142 -0.28 -15.22 -4.27
N THR A 143 -0.87 -16.41 -4.21
CA THR A 143 -0.68 -17.33 -3.09
C THR A 143 -0.13 -18.64 -3.61
N GLU A 144 0.94 -19.12 -2.99
CA GLU A 144 1.54 -20.39 -3.37
C GLU A 144 1.09 -21.49 -2.40
N PRO A 145 1.06 -22.77 -2.82
CA PRO A 145 0.75 -23.89 -1.93
C PRO A 145 1.64 -23.92 -0.67
N ASN A 146 2.87 -23.41 -0.77
CA ASN A 146 3.77 -23.23 0.36
C ASN A 146 3.20 -22.31 1.47
N ASP A 147 2.27 -21.41 1.15
CA ASP A 147 1.62 -20.55 2.15
C ASP A 147 0.77 -21.37 3.13
N LEU A 148 0.14 -22.47 2.68
CA LEU A 148 -0.59 -23.39 3.55
C LEU A 148 0.36 -24.10 4.51
N ALA A 149 1.46 -24.66 3.98
CA ALA A 149 2.47 -25.30 4.81
C ALA A 149 3.04 -24.33 5.85
N ARG A 150 3.31 -23.08 5.46
CA ARG A 150 3.76 -22.04 6.38
C ARG A 150 2.72 -21.68 7.44
N LEU A 151 1.43 -21.62 7.08
CA LEU A 151 0.34 -21.37 8.03
C LEU A 151 0.30 -22.43 9.14
N LEU A 152 0.58 -23.69 8.81
CA LEU A 152 0.48 -24.82 9.74
C LEU A 152 1.79 -25.09 10.50
N ASP A 153 2.95 -24.93 9.87
CA ASP A 153 4.23 -25.44 10.41
C ASP A 153 5.23 -24.34 10.82
N ALA A 154 5.09 -23.10 10.34
CA ALA A 154 6.12 -22.10 10.56
C ALA A 154 6.11 -21.59 12.03
N PRO A 155 7.19 -21.76 12.81
CA PRO A 155 7.18 -21.51 14.25
C PRO A 155 7.08 -20.02 14.62
N ASN A 156 7.43 -19.13 13.70
CA ASN A 156 7.31 -17.70 13.88
C ASN A 156 5.97 -17.14 13.37
N LEU A 157 5.11 -17.97 12.76
CA LEU A 157 3.81 -17.55 12.26
C LEU A 157 2.70 -17.90 13.24
N SER A 158 1.65 -17.09 13.24
CA SER A 158 0.41 -17.38 13.95
C SER A 158 -0.77 -16.75 13.23
N ALA A 159 -1.94 -17.39 13.30
CA ALA A 159 -3.16 -16.88 12.68
C ALA A 159 -4.21 -16.49 13.73
N ARG A 160 -4.91 -15.40 13.44
CA ARG A 160 -6.00 -14.85 14.25
C ARG A 160 -7.18 -14.54 13.36
N ALA A 161 -8.38 -14.77 13.86
CA ALA A 161 -9.59 -14.55 13.09
C ALA A 161 -10.71 -13.92 13.94
N LEU A 162 -11.64 -13.27 13.24
CA LEU A 162 -12.97 -13.00 13.75
C LEU A 162 -13.91 -14.06 13.19
N VAL A 163 -14.68 -14.70 14.07
CA VAL A 163 -15.64 -15.75 13.72
C VAL A 163 -17.04 -15.32 14.16
N ALA A 164 -17.99 -15.29 13.25
CA ALA A 164 -19.39 -14.98 13.52
C ALA A 164 -20.28 -16.12 13.05
N GLU A 165 -21.21 -16.56 13.90
CA GLU A 165 -22.10 -17.70 13.60
C GLU A 165 -21.36 -18.95 13.08
N GLY A 166 -20.14 -19.19 13.57
CA GLY A 166 -19.28 -20.30 13.14
C GLY A 166 -18.56 -20.09 11.80
N ARG A 167 -18.70 -18.92 11.17
CA ARG A 167 -18.05 -18.55 9.90
C ARG A 167 -16.88 -17.60 10.10
N VAL A 168 -15.81 -17.77 9.33
CA VAL A 168 -14.67 -16.85 9.36
C VAL A 168 -15.00 -15.59 8.56
N VAL A 169 -15.09 -14.45 9.25
CA VAL A 169 -15.44 -13.15 8.63
C VAL A 169 -14.22 -12.24 8.41
N ALA A 170 -13.15 -12.44 9.19
CA ALA A 170 -11.86 -11.80 8.97
C ALA A 170 -10.73 -12.69 9.50
N VAL A 171 -9.55 -12.59 8.87
CA VAL A 171 -8.37 -13.37 9.25
C VAL A 171 -7.10 -12.54 9.09
N ALA A 172 -6.14 -12.73 9.98
CA ALA A 172 -4.82 -12.14 9.94
C ALA A 172 -3.76 -13.22 10.14
N LEU A 173 -2.73 -13.20 9.29
CA LEU A 173 -1.51 -13.98 9.45
C LEU A 173 -0.42 -13.06 10.00
N LEU A 174 0.16 -13.45 11.12
CA LEU A 174 1.13 -12.67 11.88
C LEU A 174 2.48 -13.37 11.88
N ALA A 175 3.57 -12.61 11.80
CA ALA A 175 4.94 -13.09 11.95
C ALA A 175 5.62 -12.41 13.13
N ARG A 176 6.25 -13.17 14.02
CA ARG A 176 7.19 -12.64 15.00
C ARG A 176 8.53 -12.38 14.33
N GLU A 177 9.06 -11.17 14.48
CA GLU A 177 10.31 -10.71 13.88
C GLU A 177 11.15 -9.94 14.93
N GLY A 178 12.46 -9.80 14.70
CA GLY A 178 13.37 -9.06 15.57
C GLY A 178 13.81 -9.84 16.82
N GLY A 179 14.35 -9.13 17.82
CA GLY A 179 14.96 -9.77 18.99
C GLY A 179 16.26 -10.50 18.71
N LEU A 180 17.00 -10.08 17.67
CA LEU A 180 18.21 -10.75 17.20
C LEU A 180 19.44 -10.32 17.99
N ASP A 181 20.37 -11.25 18.22
CA ASP A 181 21.63 -10.96 18.89
C ASP A 181 22.57 -10.08 18.05
N ALA A 182 23.59 -9.53 18.69
CA ALA A 182 24.52 -8.60 18.04
C ALA A 182 25.32 -9.24 16.88
N GLU A 183 25.59 -10.54 16.92
CA GLU A 183 26.31 -11.23 15.85
C GLU A 183 25.44 -11.36 14.60
N THR A 184 24.20 -11.79 14.77
CA THR A 184 23.21 -11.92 13.71
C THR A 184 22.90 -10.56 13.08
N ARG A 185 22.76 -9.50 13.89
CA ARG A 185 22.51 -8.14 13.38
C ARG A 185 23.65 -7.62 12.51
N ARG A 186 24.90 -7.83 12.94
CA ARG A 186 26.09 -7.47 12.18
C ARG A 186 26.15 -8.22 10.84
N ALA A 187 25.91 -9.54 10.86
CA ALA A 187 25.86 -10.33 9.64
C ALA A 187 24.76 -9.84 8.67
N MET A 188 23.59 -9.49 9.19
CA MET A 188 22.51 -8.88 8.40
C MET A 188 22.90 -7.54 7.78
N TYR A 189 23.56 -6.69 8.55
CA TYR A 189 24.04 -5.39 8.08
C TYR A 189 25.11 -5.51 6.98
N GLU A 190 25.90 -6.58 7.03
CA GLU A 190 26.92 -6.96 6.04
C GLU A 190 26.34 -7.69 4.80
N GLY A 191 25.06 -8.07 4.82
CA GLY A 191 24.32 -8.58 3.66
C GLY A 191 23.78 -10.00 3.79
N GLU A 192 23.94 -10.65 4.95
CA GLU A 192 23.33 -11.96 5.19
C GLU A 192 21.81 -11.85 5.41
N ARG A 193 21.02 -12.69 4.74
CA ARG A 193 19.56 -12.69 4.91
C ARG A 193 19.12 -13.66 5.99
N VAL A 194 18.50 -13.12 7.04
CA VAL A 194 17.87 -13.93 8.09
C VAL A 194 16.42 -14.21 7.75
N ARG A 195 16.09 -15.50 7.55
CA ARG A 195 14.73 -15.93 7.19
C ARG A 195 13.72 -15.52 8.26
N GLY A 196 12.53 -15.12 7.81
CA GLY A 196 11.42 -14.78 8.69
C GLY A 196 11.49 -13.38 9.33
N ASN A 197 12.46 -12.54 8.97
CA ASN A 197 12.67 -11.21 9.54
C ASN A 197 12.61 -10.11 8.47
N MET A 198 11.51 -10.00 7.73
CA MET A 198 11.45 -9.12 6.55
C MET A 198 11.61 -7.64 6.90
N VAL A 199 10.84 -7.13 7.89
CA VAL A 199 10.96 -5.71 8.26
C VAL A 199 12.31 -5.42 8.91
N PRO A 200 12.80 -6.20 9.89
CA PRO A 200 14.15 -6.03 10.43
C PRO A 200 15.24 -6.05 9.36
N ASP A 201 15.13 -6.94 8.35
CA ASP A 201 16.08 -7.02 7.24
C ASP A 201 16.11 -5.75 6.41
N VAL A 202 14.96 -5.19 6.04
CA VAL A 202 14.90 -3.93 5.28
C VAL A 202 15.49 -2.77 6.09
N LEU A 203 15.09 -2.64 7.36
CA LEU A 203 15.57 -1.56 8.23
C LEU A 203 17.09 -1.67 8.48
N THR A 204 17.61 -2.89 8.61
CA THR A 204 19.03 -3.15 8.89
C THR A 204 19.89 -3.01 7.64
N SER A 205 19.57 -3.75 6.58
CA SER A 205 20.43 -3.88 5.40
C SER A 205 20.28 -2.71 4.44
N GLN A 206 19.05 -2.25 4.17
CA GLN A 206 18.76 -1.20 3.18
C GLN A 206 18.77 0.18 3.81
N LEU A 207 18.17 0.33 5.00
CA LEU A 207 18.12 1.63 5.70
C LEU A 207 19.34 1.88 6.60
N ARG A 208 20.27 0.92 6.64
CA ARG A 208 21.56 1.01 7.32
C ARG A 208 21.45 1.28 8.83
N ASP A 209 20.45 0.72 9.49
CA ASP A 209 20.34 0.75 10.96
C ASP A 209 20.62 -0.64 11.54
N GLU A 210 21.87 -0.89 11.92
CA GLU A 210 22.29 -2.16 12.56
C GLU A 210 21.47 -2.48 13.82
N ALA A 211 20.95 -1.46 14.51
CA ALA A 211 20.14 -1.65 15.71
C ALA A 211 18.67 -1.96 15.45
N ALA A 212 18.19 -1.90 14.19
CA ALA A 212 16.77 -2.04 13.89
C ALA A 212 16.18 -3.43 14.15
N ALA A 213 17.02 -4.47 14.16
CA ALA A 213 16.59 -5.85 14.41
C ALA A 213 16.67 -6.29 15.88
N GLU A 214 17.07 -5.41 16.80
CA GLU A 214 17.08 -5.67 18.24
C GLU A 214 15.68 -5.64 18.87
N PRO A 215 14.81 -4.65 18.60
CA PRO A 215 13.45 -4.65 19.13
C PRO A 215 12.63 -5.84 18.60
N ARG A 216 11.73 -6.36 19.43
CA ARG A 216 10.84 -7.48 19.07
C ARG A 216 9.57 -6.95 18.42
N GLY A 217 9.22 -7.47 17.26
CA GLY A 217 8.07 -7.04 16.48
C GLY A 217 7.09 -8.15 16.17
N VAL A 218 5.82 -7.77 15.95
CA VAL A 218 4.84 -8.60 15.25
C VAL A 218 4.46 -7.91 13.94
N ARG A 219 4.79 -8.55 12.82
CA ARG A 219 4.38 -8.11 11.49
C ARG A 219 3.04 -8.71 11.12
N THR A 220 2.11 -7.89 10.68
CA THR A 220 0.93 -8.37 9.95
C THR A 220 1.38 -8.73 8.53
N VAL A 221 1.48 -10.04 8.26
CA VAL A 221 1.89 -10.57 6.95
C VAL A 221 0.76 -10.41 5.95
N ARG A 222 -0.46 -10.78 6.38
CA ARG A 222 -1.70 -10.62 5.61
C ARG A 222 -2.83 -10.31 6.57
N ILE A 223 -3.76 -9.48 6.15
CA ILE A 223 -5.06 -9.30 6.80
C ILE A 223 -6.13 -9.26 5.71
N ALA A 224 -7.19 -10.02 5.93
CA ALA A 224 -8.29 -10.17 4.99
C ALA A 224 -9.62 -10.05 5.74
N THR A 225 -10.57 -9.38 5.12
CA THR A 225 -11.96 -9.30 5.56
C THR A 225 -12.82 -9.81 4.42
N HIS A 226 -13.87 -10.55 4.75
CA HIS A 226 -14.85 -11.01 3.79
C HIS A 226 -15.36 -9.85 2.93
N HIS A 227 -15.49 -10.04 1.61
CA HIS A 227 -15.80 -8.93 0.69
C HIS A 227 -17.17 -8.31 0.95
N ALA A 228 -18.18 -9.12 1.32
CA ALA A 228 -19.50 -8.67 1.74
C ALA A 228 -19.50 -7.83 3.04
N LEU A 229 -18.41 -7.85 3.82
CA LEU A 229 -18.26 -7.15 5.09
C LEU A 229 -17.17 -6.07 5.05
N ARG A 230 -16.69 -5.71 3.84
CA ARG A 230 -15.72 -4.62 3.68
C ARG A 230 -16.32 -3.31 4.14
N ASP A 231 -15.46 -2.47 4.70
CA ASP A 231 -15.81 -1.14 5.22
C ASP A 231 -16.80 -1.15 6.42
N ALA A 232 -17.17 -2.32 6.95
CA ALA A 232 -17.97 -2.49 8.17
C ALA A 232 -17.16 -2.58 9.47
N GLY A 233 -15.84 -2.30 9.43
CA GLY A 233 -14.99 -2.19 10.62
C GLY A 233 -14.33 -3.48 11.13
N PHE A 234 -14.60 -4.65 10.53
CA PHE A 234 -14.02 -5.94 10.95
C PHE A 234 -12.49 -5.96 10.94
N GLY A 235 -11.85 -5.41 9.90
CA GLY A 235 -10.39 -5.33 9.83
C GLY A 235 -9.78 -4.48 10.96
N SER A 236 -10.44 -3.38 11.32
CA SER A 236 -10.00 -2.52 12.43
C SER A 236 -10.22 -3.20 13.78
N ARG A 237 -11.35 -3.90 13.96
CA ARG A 237 -11.58 -4.71 15.16
C ARG A 237 -10.53 -5.81 15.31
N LEU A 238 -10.27 -6.57 14.25
CA LEU A 238 -9.29 -7.65 14.29
C LEU A 238 -7.89 -7.13 14.67
N LEU A 239 -7.47 -5.98 14.14
CA LEU A 239 -6.22 -5.35 14.53
C LEU A 239 -6.22 -4.90 16.00
N ALA A 240 -7.32 -4.34 16.50
CA ALA A 240 -7.42 -3.92 17.90
C ALA A 240 -7.25 -5.11 18.86
N GLU A 241 -7.89 -6.26 18.56
CA GLU A 241 -7.73 -7.49 19.35
C GLU A 241 -6.28 -8.00 19.30
N ILE A 242 -5.64 -7.97 18.13
CA ILE A 242 -4.22 -8.34 17.98
C ILE A 242 -3.32 -7.39 18.79
N HIS A 243 -3.58 -6.08 18.76
CA HIS A 243 -2.80 -5.12 19.54
C HIS A 243 -2.98 -5.34 21.04
N ALA A 244 -4.18 -5.71 21.49
CA ALA A 244 -4.46 -6.03 22.88
C ALA A 244 -3.77 -7.34 23.31
N GLU A 245 -3.82 -8.39 22.49
CA GLU A 245 -3.20 -9.68 22.81
C GLU A 245 -1.66 -9.58 22.90
N PHE A 246 -1.03 -8.96 21.90
CA PHE A 246 0.43 -8.98 21.77
C PHE A 246 1.14 -7.76 22.34
N GLY A 247 0.42 -6.68 22.66
CA GLY A 247 1.02 -5.38 22.99
C GLY A 247 1.97 -5.37 24.18
N ALA A 248 1.80 -6.28 25.13
CA ALA A 248 2.72 -6.43 26.27
C ALA A 248 3.96 -7.28 25.97
N ALA A 249 3.97 -8.02 24.85
CA ALA A 249 5.00 -8.98 24.50
C ALA A 249 5.94 -8.51 23.37
N VAL A 250 5.65 -7.36 22.76
CA VAL A 250 6.43 -6.81 21.64
C VAL A 250 6.70 -5.33 21.83
N ASP A 251 7.76 -4.86 21.17
CA ASP A 251 8.14 -3.46 21.14
C ASP A 251 7.38 -2.67 20.08
N TYR A 252 7.03 -3.32 18.96
CA TYR A 252 6.29 -2.69 17.87
C TYR A 252 5.45 -3.69 17.07
N PHE A 253 4.48 -3.16 16.34
CA PHE A 253 3.79 -3.85 15.26
C PHE A 253 4.23 -3.28 13.92
N SER A 254 4.28 -4.10 12.88
CA SER A 254 4.65 -3.65 11.55
C SER A 254 3.74 -4.22 10.47
N VAL A 255 3.80 -3.61 9.29
CA VAL A 255 3.22 -4.12 8.06
C VAL A 255 4.13 -3.72 6.90
N GLY A 256 4.23 -4.58 5.89
CA GLY A 256 4.79 -4.25 4.59
C GLY A 256 3.80 -4.67 3.50
N TYR A 257 3.45 -3.75 2.60
CA TYR A 257 2.41 -3.97 1.60
C TYR A 257 2.60 -3.07 0.37
N GLY A 258 1.99 -3.46 -0.76
CA GLY A 258 1.92 -2.61 -1.96
C GLY A 258 1.07 -1.36 -1.72
N ALA A 259 1.69 -0.19 -1.83
CA ALA A 259 1.12 1.07 -1.36
C ALA A 259 -0.01 1.54 -2.28
N THR A 260 -1.20 1.66 -1.69
CA THR A 260 -2.36 2.31 -2.29
C THR A 260 -2.93 3.36 -1.34
N PRO A 261 -3.61 4.41 -1.84
CA PRO A 261 -4.20 5.43 -0.98
C PRO A 261 -5.19 4.85 0.04
N ARG A 262 -5.95 3.82 -0.35
CA ARG A 262 -6.90 3.13 0.54
C ARG A 262 -6.19 2.43 1.70
N LEU A 263 -5.14 1.66 1.43
CA LEU A 263 -4.41 0.92 2.46
C LEU A 263 -3.61 1.86 3.37
N LEU A 264 -2.98 2.91 2.83
CA LEU A 264 -2.31 3.94 3.63
C LEU A 264 -3.27 4.57 4.65
N ARG A 265 -4.48 4.94 4.23
CA ARG A 265 -5.51 5.46 5.14
C ARG A 265 -5.94 4.44 6.20
N PHE A 266 -6.13 3.17 5.82
CA PHE A 266 -6.49 2.10 6.75
C PHE A 266 -5.43 1.94 7.85
N TRP A 267 -4.16 1.78 7.48
CA TRP A 267 -3.07 1.58 8.43
C TRP A 267 -2.79 2.82 9.29
N ARG A 268 -2.85 4.03 8.70
CA ARG A 268 -2.73 5.30 9.45
C ARG A 268 -3.79 5.40 10.55
N ARG A 269 -5.05 5.10 10.24
CA ARG A 269 -6.17 5.09 11.20
C ARG A 269 -5.98 4.04 12.30
N ALA A 270 -5.36 2.90 11.97
CA ALA A 270 -4.98 1.87 12.95
C ALA A 270 -3.74 2.25 13.80
N GLY A 271 -3.20 3.46 13.66
CA GLY A 271 -2.07 3.97 14.44
C GLY A 271 -0.69 3.64 13.88
N TYR A 272 -0.61 3.07 12.67
CA TYR A 272 0.67 2.83 12.00
C TYR A 272 1.19 4.10 11.33
N ARG A 273 2.50 4.18 11.19
CA ARG A 273 3.23 5.33 10.68
C ARG A 273 4.29 4.92 9.68
N THR A 274 4.42 5.66 8.58
CA THR A 274 5.32 5.33 7.47
C THR A 274 6.78 5.50 7.90
N VAL A 275 7.60 4.51 7.57
CA VAL A 275 9.07 4.56 7.77
C VAL A 275 9.85 4.25 6.51
N HIS A 276 9.20 3.72 5.47
CA HIS A 276 9.85 3.39 4.22
C HIS A 276 8.85 3.30 3.06
N LEU A 277 9.29 3.78 1.91
CA LEU A 277 8.71 3.50 0.60
C LEU A 277 9.82 2.94 -0.30
N SER A 278 9.59 1.79 -0.92
CA SER A 278 10.57 1.15 -1.82
C SER A 278 10.75 1.97 -3.10
N THR A 279 11.94 1.92 -3.69
CA THR A 279 12.24 2.59 -4.96
C THR A 279 11.85 1.74 -6.16
N SER A 280 11.92 0.42 -6.05
CA SER A 280 11.42 -0.50 -7.07
C SER A 280 9.94 -0.80 -6.85
N ARG A 281 9.23 -0.98 -7.97
CA ARG A 281 7.89 -1.58 -7.97
C ARG A 281 8.01 -3.08 -7.76
N ASN A 282 7.02 -3.67 -7.10
CA ASN A 282 6.90 -5.11 -7.03
C ASN A 282 6.48 -5.66 -8.40
N ASP A 283 7.18 -6.66 -8.92
CA ASP A 283 6.92 -7.22 -10.26
C ASP A 283 5.50 -7.78 -10.43
N ALA A 284 4.91 -8.28 -9.34
CA ALA A 284 3.57 -8.86 -9.36
C ALA A 284 2.46 -7.80 -9.26
N SER A 285 2.58 -6.82 -8.35
CA SER A 285 1.52 -5.82 -8.16
C SER A 285 1.70 -4.53 -8.97
N GLY A 286 2.92 -4.24 -9.44
CA GLY A 286 3.27 -2.95 -10.06
C GLY A 286 3.30 -1.77 -9.09
N GLU A 287 3.10 -2.01 -7.79
CA GLU A 287 3.05 -1.00 -6.73
C GLU A 287 4.40 -0.88 -6.02
N HIS A 288 4.70 0.31 -5.48
CA HIS A 288 5.81 0.49 -4.53
C HIS A 288 5.41 -0.09 -3.18
N SER A 289 6.32 -0.74 -2.49
CA SER A 289 6.06 -1.30 -1.16
C SER A 289 6.25 -0.23 -0.08
N ALA A 290 5.26 -0.06 0.78
CA ALA A 290 5.37 0.76 1.99
C ALA A 290 5.60 -0.12 3.21
N ILE A 291 6.46 0.33 4.13
CA ILE A 291 6.58 -0.24 5.48
C ILE A 291 6.09 0.78 6.48
N MET A 292 5.22 0.33 7.38
CA MET A 292 4.69 1.15 8.45
C MET A 292 4.85 0.45 9.81
N LEU A 293 5.12 1.22 10.85
CA LEU A 293 5.28 0.75 12.22
C LEU A 293 4.24 1.37 13.16
N ARG A 294 3.82 0.62 14.16
CA ARG A 294 3.04 1.10 15.31
C ARG A 294 3.79 0.72 16.59
N PRO A 295 4.27 1.68 17.40
CA PRO A 295 5.04 1.37 18.60
C PRO A 295 4.14 0.80 19.70
N ALA A 296 4.70 -0.06 20.55
CA ALA A 296 4.08 -0.58 21.75
C ALA A 296 4.87 -0.21 23.01
N THR A 297 6.20 -0.21 22.92
CA THR A 297 7.12 0.18 24.01
C THR A 297 7.93 1.44 23.65
N GLU A 298 8.80 1.88 24.57
CA GLU A 298 9.77 2.95 24.31
C GLU A 298 10.76 2.58 23.20
N ALA A 299 11.30 1.36 23.22
CA ALA A 299 12.19 0.86 22.17
C ALA A 299 11.52 0.92 20.77
N GLY A 300 10.22 0.58 20.68
CA GLY A 300 9.45 0.74 19.45
C GLY A 300 9.22 2.19 19.04
N ARG A 301 9.03 3.10 20.01
CA ARG A 301 8.90 4.54 19.73
C ARG A 301 10.21 5.12 19.20
N ASP A 302 11.35 4.72 19.77
CA ASP A 302 12.67 5.16 19.33
C ASP A 302 12.97 4.66 17.91
N LEU A 303 12.65 3.39 17.64
CA LEU A 303 12.76 2.81 16.30
C LEU A 303 11.90 3.58 15.28
N LEU A 304 10.63 3.84 15.60
CA LEU A 304 9.75 4.63 14.74
C LEU A 304 10.30 6.04 14.52
N SER A 305 10.68 6.74 15.59
CA SER A 305 11.11 8.14 15.55
C SER A 305 12.31 8.33 14.62
N ARG A 306 13.37 7.53 14.81
CA ARG A 306 14.59 7.65 14.00
C ARG A 306 14.34 7.30 12.52
N HIS A 307 13.56 6.25 12.24
CA HIS A 307 13.26 5.89 10.86
C HIS A 307 12.27 6.85 10.18
N ALA A 308 11.35 7.48 10.93
CA ALA A 308 10.46 8.51 10.40
C ALA A 308 11.25 9.75 9.97
N VAL A 309 12.23 10.17 10.77
CA VAL A 309 13.14 11.27 10.43
C VAL A 309 13.92 10.95 9.15
N THR A 310 14.55 9.77 9.10
CA THR A 310 15.29 9.32 7.91
C THR A 310 14.38 9.19 6.68
N PHE A 311 13.13 8.74 6.85
CA PHE A 311 12.15 8.68 5.77
C PHE A 311 11.83 10.07 5.23
N ARG A 312 11.44 11.02 6.10
CA ARG A 312 11.18 12.42 5.74
C ARG A 312 12.35 13.02 4.95
N ASP A 313 13.58 12.86 5.46
CA ASP A 313 14.78 13.46 4.85
C ASP A 313 15.09 12.82 3.50
N ARG A 314 14.92 11.51 3.36
CA ARG A 314 15.08 10.82 2.09
C ARG A 314 14.03 11.21 1.06
N GLU A 315 12.76 11.30 1.45
CA GLU A 315 11.68 11.64 0.52
C GLU A 315 11.80 13.07 0.00
N ARG A 316 12.37 13.98 0.80
CA ARG A 316 12.66 15.35 0.37
C ARG A 316 13.41 15.39 -0.96
N ASP A 317 14.41 14.52 -1.12
CA ASP A 317 15.23 14.43 -2.34
C ASP A 317 14.69 13.34 -3.29
N GLY A 318 14.34 12.18 -2.75
CA GLY A 318 13.91 10.98 -3.47
C GLY A 318 12.65 11.19 -4.32
N LEU A 319 11.72 12.05 -3.90
CA LEU A 319 10.53 12.38 -4.68
C LEU A 319 10.87 13.01 -6.03
N SER A 320 12.01 13.69 -6.17
CA SER A 320 12.47 14.22 -7.44
C SER A 320 13.34 13.25 -8.25
N ASP A 321 13.58 12.04 -7.74
CA ASP A 321 14.44 11.04 -8.37
C ASP A 321 13.75 9.66 -8.35
N ALA A 322 14.18 8.75 -7.48
CA ALA A 322 13.68 7.38 -7.42
C ALA A 322 12.16 7.24 -7.21
N HIS A 323 11.51 8.26 -6.63
CA HIS A 323 10.06 8.29 -6.37
C HIS A 323 9.29 9.29 -7.24
N ARG A 324 9.92 9.79 -8.32
CA ARG A 324 9.34 10.74 -9.27
C ARG A 324 8.04 10.28 -9.91
N ASP A 325 7.90 8.97 -10.14
CA ASP A 325 6.75 8.39 -10.84
C ASP A 325 5.80 7.62 -9.90
N VAL A 326 5.96 7.78 -8.58
CA VAL A 326 4.97 7.30 -7.62
C VAL A 326 3.68 8.10 -7.79
N ASP A 327 2.54 7.42 -7.59
CA ASP A 327 1.23 8.05 -7.62
C ASP A 327 1.14 9.17 -6.56
N PRO A 328 0.61 10.36 -6.90
CA PRO A 328 0.66 11.50 -6.00
C PRO A 328 -0.19 11.30 -4.74
N ASP A 329 -1.28 10.53 -4.82
CA ASP A 329 -2.12 10.22 -3.67
C ASP A 329 -1.44 9.20 -2.74
N VAL A 330 -0.57 8.34 -3.29
CA VAL A 330 0.29 7.45 -2.51
C VAL A 330 1.37 8.25 -1.78
N VAL A 331 2.05 9.19 -2.46
CA VAL A 331 3.03 10.09 -1.84
C VAL A 331 2.39 10.89 -0.71
N ALA A 332 1.28 11.58 -0.99
CA ALA A 332 0.55 12.35 0.01
C ALA A 332 0.09 11.48 1.18
N GLY A 333 -0.41 10.27 0.91
CA GLY A 333 -0.78 9.31 1.96
C GLY A 333 0.40 8.83 2.81
N ALA A 334 1.56 8.60 2.19
CA ALA A 334 2.77 8.15 2.88
C ALA A 334 3.38 9.26 3.76
N LEU A 335 3.50 10.47 3.23
CA LEU A 335 3.99 11.66 3.95
C LEU A 335 3.08 12.03 5.12
N ARG A 336 1.75 12.05 4.91
CA ARG A 336 0.75 12.33 5.96
C ARG A 336 0.74 11.29 7.09
N ALA A 337 1.28 10.10 6.83
CA ALA A 337 1.47 9.07 7.84
C ALA A 337 2.89 9.07 8.44
N CYS A 338 3.77 9.96 8.02
CA CYS A 338 5.05 10.21 8.66
C CYS A 338 4.85 11.05 9.93
N PRO A 339 5.37 10.63 11.11
CA PRO A 339 5.23 11.38 12.34
C PRO A 339 6.39 12.36 12.59
N ALA A 340 7.39 12.41 11.71
CA ALA A 340 8.55 13.28 11.89
C ALA A 340 8.16 14.74 11.64
N PRO A 341 8.48 15.67 12.55
CA PRO A 341 8.20 17.08 12.34
C PRO A 341 8.98 17.61 11.13
N VAL A 342 8.45 18.57 10.39
CA VAL A 342 9.16 19.20 9.27
C VAL A 342 9.50 20.63 9.66
N PRO A 343 10.75 20.94 10.07
CA PRO A 343 11.11 22.30 10.42
C PRO A 343 11.13 23.17 9.16
N VAL A 344 10.30 24.22 9.16
CA VAL A 344 10.31 25.25 8.12
C VAL A 344 11.25 26.38 8.55
N ALA A 345 12.44 26.42 7.97
CA ALA A 345 13.47 27.41 8.28
C ALA A 345 13.87 28.20 7.03
N LEU A 346 12.92 28.98 6.49
CA LEU A 346 13.15 29.81 5.32
C LEU A 346 13.78 31.16 5.70
N THR A 347 14.72 31.62 4.88
CA THR A 347 15.29 32.96 4.95
C THR A 347 14.28 34.03 4.54
N GLU A 348 14.52 35.30 4.90
CA GLU A 348 13.66 36.42 4.46
C GLU A 348 13.56 36.52 2.93
N ILE A 349 14.65 36.20 2.20
CA ILE A 349 14.64 36.23 0.73
C ILE A 349 13.73 35.14 0.17
N GLU A 350 13.80 33.93 0.73
CA GLU A 350 12.92 32.83 0.35
C GLU A 350 11.46 33.13 0.67
N TRP A 351 11.18 33.73 1.85
CA TRP A 351 9.85 34.19 2.19
C TRP A 351 9.31 35.24 1.21
N ARG A 352 10.14 36.21 0.77
CA ARG A 352 9.73 37.15 -0.28
C ARG A 352 9.37 36.44 -1.58
N SER A 353 10.11 35.40 -1.96
CA SER A 353 9.81 34.61 -3.17
C SER A 353 8.50 33.84 -3.05
N VAL A 354 8.25 33.20 -1.89
CA VAL A 354 7.00 32.47 -1.64
C VAL A 354 5.81 33.45 -1.62
N VAL A 355 5.87 34.50 -0.81
CA VAL A 355 4.82 35.52 -0.73
C VAL A 355 4.58 36.17 -2.10
N GLY A 356 5.64 36.50 -2.81
CA GLY A 356 5.54 37.10 -4.14
C GLY A 356 4.86 36.16 -5.15
N ALA A 357 5.08 34.85 -5.09
CA ALA A 357 4.41 33.91 -5.98
C ALA A 357 2.96 33.60 -5.57
N SER A 358 2.63 33.74 -4.29
CA SER A 358 1.28 33.54 -3.76
C SER A 358 0.38 34.74 -3.99
N PHE A 359 0.83 35.94 -3.63
CA PHE A 359 0.00 37.15 -3.60
C PHE A 359 0.39 38.20 -4.66
N GLY A 360 1.46 37.97 -5.41
CA GLY A 360 2.06 38.99 -6.28
C GLY A 360 2.57 38.46 -7.63
N PRO A 361 3.53 39.15 -8.27
CA PRO A 361 4.06 38.79 -9.59
C PRO A 361 5.24 37.80 -9.52
N GLY A 362 5.52 37.22 -8.35
CA GLY A 362 6.65 36.31 -8.13
C GLY A 362 6.47 34.96 -8.82
N MET A 363 7.55 34.19 -8.91
CA MET A 363 7.58 32.92 -9.61
C MET A 363 8.19 31.83 -8.72
N TYR A 364 7.58 30.65 -8.74
CA TYR A 364 8.05 29.43 -8.06
C TYR A 364 9.55 29.15 -8.31
N ASP A 365 10.00 29.30 -9.57
CA ASP A 365 11.35 28.92 -9.99
C ASP A 365 12.46 29.79 -9.36
N SER A 366 12.11 30.92 -8.72
CA SER A 366 13.07 31.77 -8.03
C SER A 366 13.58 31.17 -6.70
N ALA A 367 12.81 30.29 -6.05
CA ALA A 367 13.18 29.68 -4.78
C ALA A 367 12.62 28.26 -4.60
N PRO A 368 12.82 27.30 -5.53
CA PRO A 368 12.14 26.00 -5.53
C PRO A 368 12.36 25.16 -4.24
N GLY A 369 13.49 25.35 -3.55
CA GLY A 369 13.74 24.72 -2.25
C GLY A 369 12.78 25.17 -1.16
N ALA A 370 12.43 26.46 -1.12
CA ALA A 370 11.51 27.00 -0.14
C ALA A 370 10.09 26.45 -0.30
N PHE A 371 9.63 26.36 -1.55
CA PHE A 371 8.36 25.72 -1.88
C PHE A 371 8.38 24.23 -1.50
N ARG A 372 9.47 23.51 -1.80
CA ARG A 372 9.62 22.10 -1.42
C ARG A 372 9.49 21.88 0.09
N ASP A 373 10.16 22.71 0.89
CA ASP A 373 10.13 22.59 2.36
C ASP A 373 8.73 22.85 2.93
N LEU A 374 8.03 23.86 2.40
CA LEU A 374 6.64 24.16 2.76
C LEU A 374 5.67 23.05 2.32
N ALA A 375 5.81 22.54 1.09
CA ALA A 375 4.98 21.44 0.60
C ALA A 375 5.16 20.16 1.43
N LEU A 376 6.41 19.85 1.79
CA LEU A 376 6.70 18.71 2.64
C LEU A 376 6.07 18.90 4.04
N ALA A 377 6.19 20.09 4.62
CA ALA A 377 5.56 20.40 5.91
C ALA A 377 4.03 20.28 5.86
N ALA A 378 3.41 20.88 4.84
CA ALA A 378 1.95 20.85 4.66
C ALA A 378 1.40 19.42 4.54
N LEU A 379 2.07 18.56 3.76
CA LEU A 379 1.62 17.17 3.55
C LEU A 379 1.88 16.28 4.78
N VAL A 380 3.00 16.47 5.48
CA VAL A 380 3.32 15.68 6.68
C VAL A 380 2.43 16.06 7.86
N GLU A 381 2.16 17.36 8.03
CA GLU A 381 1.32 17.88 9.12
C GLU A 381 -0.19 17.79 8.84
N ASP A 382 -0.58 17.32 7.65
CA ASP A 382 -1.98 17.19 7.23
C ASP A 382 -2.71 18.55 7.28
N ALA A 383 -2.12 19.56 6.63
CA ALA A 383 -2.66 20.92 6.57
C ALA A 383 -4.08 20.91 5.95
N PRO A 384 -5.15 21.18 6.72
CA PRO A 384 -6.54 21.01 6.28
C PRO A 384 -6.99 22.07 5.25
N GLU A 385 -6.18 23.10 5.02
CA GLU A 385 -6.47 24.19 4.11
C GLU A 385 -6.29 23.78 2.63
N LEU A 386 -5.59 22.68 2.37
CA LEU A 386 -5.36 22.16 1.02
C LEU A 386 -6.44 21.14 0.63
N GLY A 387 -7.04 21.32 -0.55
CA GLY A 387 -7.87 20.30 -1.17
C GLY A 387 -7.03 19.22 -1.87
N ALA A 388 -7.72 18.19 -2.37
CA ALA A 388 -7.06 17.05 -3.01
C ALA A 388 -6.35 17.43 -4.32
N LEU A 389 -6.85 18.44 -5.04
CA LEU A 389 -6.23 18.89 -6.28
C LEU A 389 -4.95 19.68 -6.01
N GLU A 390 -4.97 20.55 -4.98
CA GLU A 390 -3.83 21.30 -4.50
C GLU A 390 -2.73 20.35 -4.02
N GLU A 391 -3.05 19.37 -3.17
CA GLU A 391 -2.09 18.36 -2.72
C GLU A 391 -1.40 17.64 -3.89
N ARG A 392 -2.17 17.22 -4.90
CA ARG A 392 -1.61 16.59 -6.11
C ARG A 392 -0.71 17.54 -6.89
N LEU A 393 -1.07 18.82 -6.97
CA LEU A 393 -0.25 19.85 -7.60
C LEU A 393 1.08 20.05 -6.85
N LEU A 394 1.04 20.14 -5.52
CA LEU A 394 2.24 20.19 -4.67
C LEU A 394 3.13 18.97 -4.91
N VAL A 395 2.55 17.77 -4.88
CA VAL A 395 3.33 16.53 -5.11
C VAL A 395 3.93 16.50 -6.51
N ARG A 396 3.11 16.65 -7.55
CA ARG A 396 3.55 16.50 -8.95
C ARG A 396 4.54 17.56 -9.35
N LYS A 397 4.23 18.83 -9.09
CA LYS A 397 5.06 19.93 -9.55
C LYS A 397 6.22 20.20 -8.60
N VAL A 398 5.95 20.37 -7.32
CA VAL A 398 6.94 20.86 -6.36
C VAL A 398 7.86 19.74 -5.89
N LEU A 399 7.30 18.61 -5.44
CA LEU A 399 8.09 17.52 -4.87
C LEU A 399 8.71 16.63 -5.95
N GLN A 400 7.93 16.23 -6.95
CA GLN A 400 8.35 15.35 -8.05
C GLN A 400 9.02 16.08 -9.22
N GLY A 401 8.92 17.41 -9.26
CA GLY A 401 9.61 18.22 -10.28
C GLY A 401 9.16 17.91 -11.71
N ARG A 402 7.88 17.56 -11.90
CA ARG A 402 7.33 17.28 -13.24
C ARG A 402 7.23 18.56 -14.09
N PRO A 403 7.35 18.47 -15.42
CA PRO A 403 7.19 19.62 -16.31
C PRO A 403 5.79 20.24 -16.21
N TRP A 404 5.69 21.56 -16.30
CA TRP A 404 4.42 22.27 -16.10
C TRP A 404 3.31 21.84 -17.06
N GLU A 405 3.64 21.64 -18.34
CA GLU A 405 2.68 21.18 -19.36
C GLU A 405 2.10 19.82 -18.98
N SER A 406 2.95 18.85 -18.64
CA SER A 406 2.51 17.52 -18.20
C SER A 406 1.64 17.59 -16.94
N VAL A 407 1.94 18.47 -15.98
CA VAL A 407 1.15 18.61 -14.76
C VAL A 407 -0.20 19.28 -15.06
N ALA A 408 -0.22 20.30 -15.92
CA ALA A 408 -1.45 20.97 -16.32
C ALA A 408 -2.41 19.99 -17.00
N ASP A 409 -1.90 19.20 -17.94
CA ASP A 409 -2.69 18.19 -18.66
C ASP A 409 -3.16 17.08 -17.72
N GLU A 410 -2.27 16.51 -16.90
CA GLU A 410 -2.60 15.41 -15.98
C GLU A 410 -3.65 15.80 -14.94
N LEU A 411 -3.57 17.02 -14.40
CA LEU A 411 -4.48 17.51 -13.37
C LEU A 411 -5.71 18.24 -13.94
N GLY A 412 -5.84 18.32 -15.28
CA GLY A 412 -7.02 18.88 -15.94
C GLY A 412 -7.12 20.41 -15.92
N TYR A 413 -6.00 21.12 -15.83
CA TYR A 413 -5.97 22.57 -15.93
C TYR A 413 -6.11 23.02 -17.39
N VAL A 414 -6.91 24.08 -17.62
CA VAL A 414 -7.16 24.63 -18.97
C VAL A 414 -5.92 25.20 -19.68
N SER A 415 -4.84 25.47 -18.94
CA SER A 415 -3.56 25.93 -19.48
C SER A 415 -2.45 25.81 -18.44
N THR A 416 -1.19 25.80 -18.92
CA THR A 416 0.02 25.93 -18.09
C THR A 416 -0.04 27.15 -17.16
N ALA A 417 -0.49 28.30 -17.67
CA ALA A 417 -0.60 29.52 -16.89
C ALA A 417 -1.66 29.43 -15.78
N ALA A 418 -2.77 28.71 -16.01
CA ALA A 418 -3.77 28.46 -14.98
C ALA A 418 -3.23 27.53 -13.89
N CYS A 419 -2.48 26.49 -14.26
CA CYS A 419 -1.80 25.60 -13.33
C CYS A 419 -0.76 26.34 -12.45
N MET A 420 0.00 27.27 -13.05
CA MET A 420 0.96 28.10 -12.31
C MET A 420 0.27 29.04 -11.30
N ARG A 421 -0.86 29.66 -11.67
CA ARG A 421 -1.66 30.47 -10.73
C ARG A 421 -2.22 29.63 -9.60
N ALA A 422 -2.79 28.47 -9.91
CA ALA A 422 -3.29 27.55 -8.89
C ALA A 422 -2.20 27.10 -7.91
N LEU A 423 -0.93 27.02 -8.32
CA LEU A 423 0.17 26.78 -7.40
C LEU A 423 0.37 27.97 -6.44
N GLY A 424 0.30 29.21 -6.95
CA GLY A 424 0.34 30.41 -6.11
C GLY A 424 -0.77 30.43 -5.07
N ASP A 425 -2.02 30.22 -5.52
CA ASP A 425 -3.23 30.16 -4.70
C ASP A 425 -3.10 29.09 -3.60
N ALA A 426 -2.56 27.91 -3.94
CA ALA A 426 -2.34 26.82 -2.98
C ALA A 426 -1.31 27.16 -1.89
N TYR A 427 -0.43 28.14 -2.12
CA TYR A 427 0.58 28.57 -1.14
C TYR A 427 0.11 29.72 -0.26
N GLU A 428 -0.97 30.43 -0.61
CA GLU A 428 -1.56 31.45 0.26
C GLU A 428 -1.83 30.93 1.68
N PRO A 429 -2.57 29.81 1.89
CA PRO A 429 -2.80 29.28 3.24
C PRO A 429 -1.51 28.76 3.91
N LEU A 430 -0.50 28.37 3.13
CA LEU A 430 0.77 27.92 3.69
C LEU A 430 1.60 29.10 4.22
N VAL A 431 1.52 30.27 3.58
CA VAL A 431 2.08 31.51 4.11
C VAL A 431 1.37 31.91 5.41
N GLU A 432 0.04 31.81 5.48
CA GLU A 432 -0.70 32.09 6.72
C GLU A 432 -0.27 31.17 7.88
N ARG A 433 -0.05 29.89 7.57
CA ARG A 433 0.22 28.86 8.58
C ARG A 433 1.67 28.82 9.05
N TYR A 434 2.62 28.91 8.11
CA TYR A 434 4.05 28.72 8.37
C TYR A 434 4.84 30.03 8.32
N GLY A 435 4.23 31.12 7.87
CA GLY A 435 4.85 32.42 7.72
C GLY A 435 5.41 32.95 9.04
N THR A 436 6.60 33.53 8.96
CA THR A 436 7.15 34.36 10.04
C THR A 436 6.47 35.73 10.05
N ASP A 437 6.65 36.53 11.12
CA ASP A 437 6.18 37.93 11.17
C ASP A 437 6.62 38.73 9.93
N PHE A 438 7.82 38.44 9.42
CA PHE A 438 8.33 39.02 8.18
C PHE A 438 7.50 38.63 6.96
N ALA A 439 7.16 37.34 6.81
CA ALA A 439 6.37 36.86 5.68
C ALA A 439 4.95 37.46 5.68
N LEU A 440 4.33 37.55 6.86
CA LEU A 440 3.01 38.17 7.02
C LEU A 440 3.05 39.67 6.73
N ALA A 441 4.10 40.38 7.17
CA ALA A 441 4.29 41.79 6.84
C ALA A 441 4.55 42.02 5.34
N GLU A 442 5.29 41.13 4.68
CA GLU A 442 5.51 41.20 3.23
C GLU A 442 4.20 40.93 2.46
N ARG A 443 3.38 39.98 2.92
CA ARG A 443 2.06 39.69 2.36
C ARG A 443 1.14 40.91 2.39
N GLU A 444 1.10 41.63 3.51
CA GLU A 444 0.25 42.82 3.65
C GLU A 444 0.51 43.88 2.56
N ARG A 445 1.73 43.94 2.01
CA ARG A 445 2.08 44.85 0.91
C ARG A 445 1.36 44.54 -0.40
N PHE A 446 0.83 43.33 -0.57
CA PHE A 446 0.10 42.89 -1.77
C PHE A 446 -1.42 42.85 -1.58
N ILE A 447 -1.91 42.80 -0.33
CA ILE A 447 -3.35 42.73 0.00
C ILE A 447 -3.93 44.10 0.38
N SER A 448 -3.10 45.05 0.82
CA SER A 448 -3.53 46.38 1.27
C SER A 448 -3.76 47.42 0.15
N ASP A 449 -3.89 46.99 -1.11
CA ASP A 449 -4.33 47.80 -2.28
C ASP A 449 -5.68 47.29 -2.80
#